data_AF-A0A843K4S1-F1
#
_entry.id   AF-A0A843K4S1-F1
#
_cell.length_a   1.000
_cell.length_b   1.000
_cell.length_c   1.000
_cell.angle_alpha   90.00
_cell.angle_beta   90.00
_cell.angle_gamma   90.00
#
_symmetry.space_group_name_H-M   'P 1'
#
loop_
_entity.id
_entity.type
_entity.pdbx_description
1 polymer ?
#
loop_
_entity_poly.entity_id
_entity_poly.type
_entity_poly.pdbx_seq_one_letter_code
_entity_poly.pdbx_strand_id
1 'polypeptide(L)'
;MSARIRTLLPLLDMECILQALDNLGERYTLRGNDIIITSKKYYVEAKLSRQNDGKYVLTGYTDVLTENFQKQLVNNYKSLYDSKVRRIREELAKKEAEAQRALEEERRRIEQERIRLQQEQRRLEEERKKYVESQKKKVYEKAKAMGYSVKETIVKDKIQLVLVKRTY
;
A
#
# COMPACT_ATOMS: atom_id res chain seq x y z
N MET A 1 19.25 -17.70 -52.78
CA MET A 1 20.26 -18.05 -51.75
C MET A 1 19.64 -17.78 -50.40
N SER A 2 19.62 -18.76 -49.50
CA SER A 2 19.07 -18.61 -48.14
C SER A 2 20.18 -18.19 -47.19
N ALA A 3 19.99 -17.12 -46.43
CA ALA A 3 20.96 -16.67 -45.43
C ALA A 3 20.39 -16.87 -44.03
N ARG A 4 21.24 -17.30 -43.09
CA ARG A 4 20.88 -17.35 -41.68
C ARG A 4 21.00 -15.96 -41.08
N ILE A 5 19.90 -15.42 -40.59
CA ILE A 5 19.84 -14.11 -39.95
C ILE A 5 19.64 -14.23 -38.45
N ARG A 6 20.12 -13.21 -37.74
CA ARG A 6 19.98 -13.04 -36.30
C ARG A 6 19.46 -11.63 -36.05
N THR A 7 18.27 -11.53 -35.47
CA THR A 7 17.59 -10.25 -35.23
C THR A 7 17.26 -10.11 -33.75
N LEU A 8 17.58 -8.96 -33.18
CA LEU A 8 17.12 -8.56 -31.85
C LEU A 8 15.71 -8.00 -31.97
N LEU A 9 14.75 -8.60 -31.25
CA LEU A 9 13.38 -8.11 -31.20
C LEU A 9 13.10 -7.51 -29.81
N PRO A 10 12.20 -6.51 -29.70
CA PRO A 10 11.81 -5.91 -28.42
C PRO A 10 10.86 -6.82 -27.64
N LEU A 11 11.24 -8.08 -27.47
CA LEU A 11 10.48 -9.13 -26.80
C LEU A 11 11.19 -9.45 -25.48
N LEU A 12 10.43 -9.48 -24.38
CA LEU A 12 10.94 -9.65 -23.02
C LEU A 12 10.17 -10.71 -22.25
N ASP A 13 8.84 -10.71 -22.37
CA ASP A 13 7.96 -11.59 -21.61
C ASP A 13 7.63 -12.86 -22.40
N MET A 14 7.99 -14.03 -21.85
CA MET A 14 7.80 -15.31 -22.52
C MET A 14 6.33 -15.61 -22.79
N GLU A 15 5.46 -15.38 -21.81
CA GLU A 15 4.02 -15.67 -21.95
C GLU A 15 3.38 -14.87 -23.09
N CYS A 16 3.66 -13.56 -23.16
CA CYS A 16 3.17 -12.73 -24.26
C CYS A 16 3.74 -13.16 -25.63
N ILE A 17 4.98 -13.67 -25.69
CA ILE A 17 5.56 -14.21 -26.92
C ILE A 17 4.80 -15.48 -27.36
N LEU A 18 4.55 -16.41 -26.45
CA LEU A 18 3.84 -17.65 -26.76
C LEU A 18 2.41 -17.38 -27.23
N GLN A 19 1.68 -16.51 -26.52
CA GLN A 19 0.35 -16.08 -26.94
C GLN A 19 0.36 -15.36 -28.30
N ALA A 20 1.40 -14.57 -28.59
CA ALA A 20 1.54 -13.94 -29.89
C ALA A 20 1.78 -14.98 -31.00
N LEU A 21 2.54 -16.04 -30.74
CA LEU A 21 2.75 -17.16 -31.67
C LEU A 21 1.47 -17.97 -31.88
N ASP A 22 0.71 -18.22 -30.80
CA ASP A 22 -0.60 -18.89 -30.87
C ASP A 22 -1.58 -18.10 -31.74
N ASN A 23 -1.63 -16.77 -31.58
CA ASN A 23 -2.46 -15.88 -32.41
C ASN A 23 -2.04 -15.86 -33.89
N LEU A 24 -0.77 -16.16 -34.19
CA LEU A 24 -0.28 -16.30 -35.56
C LEU A 24 -0.52 -17.72 -36.12
N GLY A 25 -0.97 -18.65 -35.29
CA GLY A 25 -1.20 -20.05 -35.66
C GLY A 25 0.09 -20.84 -35.87
N GLU A 26 1.21 -20.38 -35.31
CA GLU A 26 2.49 -21.06 -35.44
C GLU A 26 2.65 -22.13 -34.37
N ARG A 27 3.27 -23.26 -34.74
CA ARG A 27 3.63 -24.29 -33.77
C ARG A 27 4.99 -23.95 -33.16
N TYR A 28 5.12 -24.20 -31.86
CA TYR A 28 6.39 -24.03 -31.18
C TYR A 28 6.66 -25.17 -30.20
N THR A 29 7.94 -25.38 -29.91
CA THR A 29 8.40 -26.25 -28.83
C THR A 29 9.29 -25.46 -27.89
N LEU A 30 9.14 -25.72 -26.59
CA LEU A 30 9.97 -25.10 -25.57
C LEU A 30 11.15 -26.01 -25.26
N ARG A 31 12.37 -25.47 -25.36
CA ARG A 31 13.60 -26.14 -24.92
C ARG A 31 14.32 -25.23 -23.92
N GLY A 32 14.00 -25.39 -22.64
CA GLY A 32 14.51 -24.52 -21.58
C GLY A 32 14.06 -23.07 -21.81
N ASN A 33 15.01 -22.16 -21.97
CA ASN A 33 14.75 -20.73 -22.24
C ASN A 33 14.60 -20.40 -23.74
N ASP A 34 14.66 -21.42 -24.61
CA ASP A 34 14.54 -21.26 -26.05
C ASP A 34 13.15 -21.66 -26.54
N ILE A 35 12.62 -20.89 -27.48
CA ILE A 35 11.36 -21.18 -28.18
C ILE A 35 11.73 -21.54 -29.62
N ILE A 36 11.49 -22.78 -30.02
CA ILE A 36 11.72 -23.26 -31.37
C ILE A 36 10.40 -23.22 -32.12
N ILE A 37 10.30 -22.31 -33.07
CA ILE A 37 9.13 -22.09 -33.92
C ILE A 37 9.26 -23.01 -35.14
N THR A 38 8.31 -23.93 -35.25
CA THR A 38 8.16 -24.86 -36.38
C THR A 38 6.97 -24.40 -37.20
N SER A 39 7.23 -23.51 -38.16
CA SER A 39 6.16 -23.03 -39.02
C SER A 39 5.69 -24.14 -39.96
N LYS A 40 4.37 -24.24 -40.19
CA LYS A 40 3.84 -25.10 -41.25
C LYS A 40 4.12 -24.55 -42.65
N LYS A 41 4.31 -23.22 -42.76
CA LYS A 41 4.46 -22.52 -44.04
C LYS A 41 5.89 -22.58 -44.58
N TYR A 42 6.85 -22.70 -43.67
CA TYR A 42 8.26 -22.69 -43.98
C TYR A 42 8.83 -24.00 -43.45
N TYR A 43 9.36 -24.85 -44.34
CA TYR A 43 9.95 -26.16 -44.01
C TYR A 43 11.25 -26.06 -43.18
N VAL A 44 11.43 -24.99 -42.40
CA VAL A 44 12.63 -24.67 -41.64
C VAL A 44 12.25 -24.05 -40.30
N GLU A 45 13.07 -24.34 -39.29
CA GLU A 45 12.85 -23.89 -37.92
C GLU A 45 13.43 -22.49 -37.69
N ALA A 46 12.70 -21.67 -36.93
CA ALA A 46 13.21 -20.43 -36.35
C ALA A 46 13.34 -20.60 -34.83
N LYS A 47 14.32 -19.93 -34.23
CA LYS A 47 14.63 -20.04 -32.80
C LYS A 47 14.63 -18.67 -32.15
N LEU A 48 13.84 -18.50 -31.10
CA LEU A 48 13.97 -17.39 -30.16
C LEU A 48 14.78 -17.85 -28.96
N SER A 49 15.90 -17.17 -28.69
CA SER A 49 16.76 -17.47 -27.54
C SER A 49 16.87 -16.29 -26.61
N ARG A 50 16.58 -16.52 -25.34
CA ARG A 50 16.73 -15.51 -24.28
C ARG A 50 18.21 -15.26 -24.01
N GLN A 51 18.63 -14.01 -24.12
CA GLN A 51 19.98 -13.56 -23.77
C GLN A 51 20.07 -13.23 -22.28
N ASN A 52 21.28 -13.04 -21.77
CA ASN A 52 21.54 -12.69 -20.36
C ASN A 52 20.89 -11.36 -19.94
N ASP A 53 20.67 -10.44 -20.88
CA ASP A 53 19.99 -9.16 -20.66
C ASP A 53 18.44 -9.29 -20.66
N GLY A 54 17.92 -10.51 -20.74
CA GLY A 54 16.51 -10.82 -20.74
C GLY A 54 15.81 -10.65 -22.09
N LYS A 55 16.49 -10.13 -23.11
CA LYS A 55 15.91 -9.94 -24.46
C LYS A 55 15.92 -11.24 -25.25
N TYR A 56 14.96 -11.38 -26.16
CA TYR A 56 14.95 -12.50 -27.09
C TYR A 56 15.58 -12.13 -28.43
N VAL A 57 16.45 -13.03 -28.89
CA VAL A 57 17.05 -12.98 -30.22
C VAL A 57 16.36 -14.01 -31.10
N LEU A 58 15.83 -13.56 -32.23
CA LEU A 58 15.29 -14.42 -33.28
C LEU A 58 16.40 -14.83 -34.24
N THR A 59 16.58 -16.14 -34.42
CA THR A 59 17.57 -16.72 -35.33
C THR A 59 16.87 -17.69 -36.28
N GLY A 60 17.11 -17.57 -37.58
CA GLY A 60 16.47 -18.42 -38.58
C GLY A 60 16.92 -18.06 -39.99
N TYR A 61 16.36 -18.73 -40.99
CA TYR A 61 16.64 -18.42 -42.38
C TYR A 61 15.78 -17.26 -42.88
N THR A 62 16.30 -16.47 -43.81
CA THR A 62 15.59 -15.35 -44.46
C THR A 62 14.22 -15.77 -45.01
N ASP A 63 14.11 -17.00 -45.50
CA ASP A 63 12.89 -17.52 -46.12
C ASP A 63 11.77 -17.73 -45.10
N VAL A 64 12.12 -17.95 -43.82
CA VAL A 64 11.19 -18.15 -42.70
C VAL A 64 10.91 -16.84 -41.98
N LEU A 65 11.95 -16.02 -41.82
CA LEU A 65 11.92 -14.77 -41.08
C LEU A 65 11.58 -13.58 -41.97
N THR A 66 10.48 -13.71 -42.72
CA THR A 66 9.99 -12.60 -43.56
C THR A 66 9.77 -11.36 -42.71
N GLU A 67 10.01 -10.19 -43.29
CA GLU A 67 9.79 -8.90 -42.61
C GLU A 67 8.33 -8.79 -42.10
N ASN A 68 7.38 -9.37 -42.84
CA ASN A 68 5.98 -9.42 -42.45
C ASN A 68 5.76 -10.27 -41.19
N PHE A 69 6.36 -11.46 -41.09
CA PHE A 69 6.27 -12.29 -39.89
C PHE A 69 6.83 -11.57 -38.66
N GLN A 70 8.00 -10.93 -38.79
CA GLN A 70 8.62 -10.18 -37.69
C GLN A 70 7.71 -9.03 -37.22
N LYS A 71 7.14 -8.25 -38.16
CA LYS A 71 6.20 -7.17 -37.84
C LYS A 71 4.95 -7.69 -37.16
N GLN A 72 4.36 -8.77 -37.66
CA GLN A 72 3.14 -9.36 -37.09
C GLN A 72 3.39 -9.88 -35.66
N LEU A 73 4.51 -10.58 -35.44
CA LEU A 73 4.89 -11.08 -34.11
C LEU A 73 5.07 -9.93 -33.11
N VAL A 74 5.81 -8.89 -33.49
CA VAL A 74 6.05 -7.74 -32.62
C VAL A 74 4.75 -6.98 -32.32
N ASN A 75 3.88 -6.78 -33.31
CA ASN A 75 2.61 -6.08 -33.13
C ASN A 75 1.66 -6.84 -32.19
N ASN A 76 1.52 -8.15 -32.39
CA ASN A 76 0.70 -8.99 -31.52
C ASN A 76 1.27 -9.03 -30.09
N TYR A 77 2.58 -9.20 -29.95
CA TYR A 77 3.25 -9.15 -28.65
C TYR A 77 2.99 -7.82 -27.94
N LYS A 78 3.17 -6.69 -28.63
CA LYS A 78 3.00 -5.35 -28.05
C LYS A 78 1.58 -5.17 -27.51
N SER A 79 0.56 -5.55 -28.28
CA SER A 79 -0.84 -5.46 -27.85
C SER A 79 -1.13 -6.31 -26.60
N LEU A 80 -0.61 -7.53 -26.56
CA LEU A 80 -0.77 -8.43 -25.42
C LEU A 80 -0.02 -7.92 -24.18
N TYR A 81 1.21 -7.43 -24.37
CA TYR A 81 2.03 -6.88 -23.30
C TYR A 81 1.41 -5.62 -22.71
N ASP A 82 0.96 -4.69 -23.55
CA ASP A 82 0.27 -3.47 -23.10
C ASP A 82 -1.00 -3.81 -22.31
N SER A 83 -1.75 -4.82 -22.75
CA SER A 83 -2.92 -5.34 -22.03
C SER A 83 -2.56 -5.95 -20.68
N LYS A 84 -1.49 -6.75 -20.60
CA LYS A 84 -0.98 -7.34 -19.36
C LYS A 84 -0.53 -6.27 -18.38
N VAL A 85 0.26 -5.30 -18.83
CA VAL A 85 0.71 -4.16 -18.02
C VAL A 85 -0.47 -3.35 -17.50
N ARG A 86 -1.48 -3.10 -18.34
CA ARG A 86 -2.69 -2.39 -17.92
C ARG A 86 -3.42 -3.12 -16.80
N ARG A 87 -3.64 -4.43 -16.93
CA ARG A 87 -4.30 -5.24 -15.87
C ARG A 87 -3.52 -5.18 -14.55
N ILE A 88 -2.20 -5.35 -14.61
CA ILE A 88 -1.34 -5.29 -13.42
C ILE A 88 -1.44 -3.92 -12.75
N ARG A 89 -1.42 -2.83 -13.53
CA ARG A 89 -1.58 -1.47 -12.99
C ARG A 89 -2.93 -1.25 -12.35
N GLU A 90 -4.01 -1.74 -12.98
CA GLU A 90 -5.37 -1.65 -12.43
C GLU A 90 -5.51 -2.45 -11.13
N GLU A 91 -4.93 -3.65 -11.04
CA GLU A 91 -4.91 -4.44 -9.81
C GLU A 91 -4.09 -3.77 -8.70
N LEU A 92 -2.93 -3.20 -9.04
CA LEU A 92 -2.10 -2.47 -8.09
C LEU A 92 -2.85 -1.25 -7.54
N ALA A 93 -3.46 -0.45 -8.41
CA ALA A 93 -4.24 0.72 -8.01
C ALA A 93 -5.43 0.36 -7.11
N LYS A 94 -6.10 -0.77 -7.36
CA LYS A 94 -7.18 -1.27 -6.48
C LYS A 94 -6.67 -1.61 -5.09
N LYS A 95 -5.54 -2.34 -5.00
CA LYS A 95 -4.92 -2.71 -3.72
C LYS A 95 -4.43 -1.48 -2.94
N GLU A 96 -3.83 -0.52 -3.64
CA GLU A 96 -3.40 0.75 -3.04
C GLU A 96 -4.60 1.55 -2.50
N ALA A 97 -5.70 1.64 -3.25
CA ALA A 97 -6.91 2.31 -2.80
C ALA A 97 -7.55 1.62 -1.59
N GLU A 98 -7.55 0.27 -1.56
CA GLU A 98 -8.02 -0.50 -0.41
C GLU A 98 -7.16 -0.28 0.83
N ALA A 99 -5.83 -0.33 0.68
CA ALA A 99 -4.89 -0.05 1.77
C ALA A 99 -5.06 1.37 2.31
N GLN A 100 -5.26 2.35 1.43
CA GLN A 100 -5.48 3.74 1.82
C GLN A 100 -6.78 3.92 2.62
N ARG A 101 -7.87 3.24 2.20
CA ARG A 101 -9.14 3.24 2.93
C ARG A 101 -9.01 2.61 4.31
N ALA A 102 -8.34 1.46 4.41
CA ALA A 102 -8.10 0.79 5.68
C ALA A 102 -7.32 1.69 6.66
N LEU A 103 -6.27 2.36 6.16
CA LEU A 103 -5.50 3.31 6.94
C LEU A 103 -6.33 4.51 7.41
N GLU A 104 -7.20 5.03 6.54
CA GLU A 104 -8.08 6.15 6.88
C GLU A 104 -9.11 5.75 7.94
N GLU A 105 -9.70 4.56 7.83
CA GLU A 105 -10.61 4.01 8.83
C GLU A 105 -9.92 3.82 10.18
N GLU A 106 -8.70 3.30 10.20
CA GLU A 106 -7.91 3.14 11.41
C GLU A 106 -7.61 4.50 12.07
N ARG A 107 -7.18 5.49 11.28
CA ARG A 107 -6.98 6.86 11.76
C ARG A 107 -8.26 7.46 12.36
N ARG A 108 -9.40 7.26 11.70
CA ARG A 108 -10.70 7.73 12.22
C ARG A 108 -11.05 7.06 13.54
N ARG A 109 -10.80 5.76 13.70
CA ARG A 109 -11.02 5.04 14.97
C ARG A 109 -10.15 5.60 16.09
N ILE A 110 -8.86 5.79 15.84
CA ILE A 110 -7.92 6.34 16.82
C ILE A 110 -8.35 7.75 17.23
N GLU A 111 -8.74 8.61 16.29
CA GLU A 111 -9.17 9.97 16.62
C GLU A 111 -10.49 9.97 17.41
N GLN A 112 -11.45 9.10 17.08
CA GLN A 112 -12.68 8.95 17.85
C GLN A 112 -12.40 8.48 19.28
N GLU A 113 -11.50 7.52 19.47
CA GLU A 113 -11.09 7.03 20.78
C GLU A 113 -10.40 8.14 21.58
N ARG A 114 -9.51 8.91 20.94
CA ARG A 114 -8.85 10.07 21.55
C ARG A 114 -9.85 11.11 22.03
N ILE A 115 -10.87 11.43 21.23
CA ILE A 115 -11.93 12.37 21.62
C ILE A 115 -12.72 11.85 22.83
N ARG A 116 -13.07 10.56 22.84
CA ARG A 116 -13.77 9.94 23.98
C ARG A 116 -12.96 10.02 25.26
N LEU A 117 -11.68 9.66 25.20
CA LEU A 117 -10.77 9.73 26.35
C LEU A 117 -10.62 11.17 26.87
N GLN A 118 -10.53 12.15 25.98
CA GLN A 118 -10.48 13.56 26.39
C GLN A 118 -11.76 14.03 27.08
N GLN A 119 -12.93 13.60 26.60
CA GLN A 119 -14.20 13.95 27.23
C GLN A 119 -14.34 13.30 28.61
N GLU A 120 -13.91 12.05 28.75
CA GLU A 120 -13.91 11.35 30.03
C GLU A 120 -12.96 12.00 31.03
N GLN A 121 -11.75 12.36 30.61
CA GLN A 121 -10.79 13.10 31.44
C GLN A 121 -11.38 14.44 31.93
N ARG A 122 -12.02 15.21 31.03
CA ARG A 122 -12.68 16.47 31.42
C ARG A 122 -13.79 16.26 32.45
N ARG A 123 -14.60 15.22 32.30
CA ARG A 123 -15.66 14.88 33.27
C ARG A 123 -15.07 14.55 34.64
N LEU A 124 -14.05 13.70 34.68
CA LEU A 124 -13.37 13.32 35.93
C LEU A 124 -12.72 14.54 36.60
N GLU A 125 -12.12 15.45 35.82
CA GLU A 125 -11.56 16.70 36.35
C GLU A 125 -12.64 17.63 36.93
N GLU A 126 -13.78 17.76 36.27
CA GLU A 126 -14.92 18.55 36.77
C GLU A 126 -15.50 17.95 38.05
N GLU A 127 -15.67 16.63 38.11
CA GLU A 127 -16.12 15.92 39.31
C GLU A 127 -15.13 16.10 40.46
N ARG A 128 -13.84 15.97 40.19
CA ARG A 128 -12.78 16.21 41.18
C ARG A 128 -12.84 17.64 41.72
N LYS A 129 -13.01 18.64 40.85
CA LYS A 129 -13.16 20.06 41.26
C LYS A 129 -14.38 20.26 42.15
N LYS A 130 -15.55 19.77 41.74
CA LYS A 130 -16.79 19.85 42.54
C LYS A 130 -16.66 19.17 43.90
N TYR A 131 -16.03 17.99 43.93
CA TYR A 131 -15.77 17.28 45.18
C TYR A 131 -14.89 18.11 46.11
N VAL A 132 -13.76 18.63 45.62
CA VAL A 132 -12.86 19.49 46.39
C VAL A 132 -13.57 20.74 46.91
N GLU A 133 -14.36 21.42 46.08
CA GLU A 133 -15.14 22.59 46.49
C GLU A 133 -16.18 22.27 47.56
N SER A 134 -16.89 21.14 47.43
CA SER A 134 -17.87 20.71 48.44
C SER A 134 -17.21 20.40 49.78
N GLN A 135 -16.04 19.75 49.77
CA GLN A 135 -15.26 19.47 50.98
C GLN A 135 -14.76 20.76 51.62
N LYS A 136 -14.24 21.70 50.81
CA LYS A 136 -13.87 23.03 51.28
C LYS A 136 -15.05 23.70 51.98
N LYS A 137 -16.23 23.81 51.34
CA LYS A 137 -17.42 24.44 51.92
C LYS A 137 -17.81 23.82 53.27
N LYS A 138 -17.85 22.49 53.37
CA LYS A 138 -18.13 21.78 54.63
C LYS A 138 -17.16 22.13 55.75
N VAL A 139 -15.86 22.26 55.44
CA VAL A 139 -14.84 22.67 56.41
C VAL A 139 -15.06 24.12 56.86
N TYR A 140 -15.34 25.04 55.93
CA TYR A 140 -15.65 26.44 56.25
C TYR A 140 -16.90 26.59 57.14
N GLU A 141 -17.98 25.87 56.82
CA GLU A 141 -19.22 25.89 57.60
C GLU A 141 -19.01 25.36 59.02
N LYS A 142 -18.32 24.22 59.17
CA LYS A 142 -17.98 23.66 60.48
C LYS A 142 -17.09 24.60 61.30
N ALA A 143 -16.09 25.22 60.67
CA ALA A 143 -15.22 26.17 61.33
C ALA A 143 -15.99 27.40 61.85
N LYS A 144 -16.88 27.96 61.02
CA LYS A 144 -17.72 29.11 61.39
C LYS A 144 -18.68 28.77 62.53
N ALA A 145 -19.31 27.58 62.50
CA ALA A 145 -20.19 27.11 63.57
C ALA A 145 -19.45 26.94 64.91
N MET A 146 -18.16 26.58 64.87
CA MET A 146 -17.31 26.44 66.05
C MET A 146 -16.62 27.75 66.48
N GLY A 147 -16.88 28.88 65.78
CA GLY A 147 -16.30 30.19 66.09
C GLY A 147 -14.85 30.39 65.63
N TYR A 148 -14.34 29.55 64.72
CA TYR A 148 -13.01 29.66 64.14
C TYR A 148 -13.07 30.27 62.72
N SER A 149 -12.08 31.10 62.39
CA SER A 149 -11.83 31.59 61.04
C SER A 149 -10.88 30.63 60.29
N VAL A 150 -11.12 30.37 59.01
CA VAL A 150 -10.27 29.47 58.20
C VAL A 150 -9.31 30.31 57.35
N LYS A 151 -8.02 30.01 57.42
CA LYS A 151 -6.98 30.60 56.55
C LYS A 151 -6.45 29.53 55.59
N GLU A 152 -6.46 29.81 54.29
CA GLU A 152 -5.86 28.93 53.29
C GLU A 152 -4.35 29.18 53.21
N THR A 153 -3.55 28.11 53.28
CA THR A 153 -2.09 28.16 53.02
C THR A 153 -1.72 27.07 52.04
N ILE A 154 -0.97 27.40 50.99
CA ILE A 154 -0.47 26.42 50.01
C ILE A 154 0.91 25.98 50.47
N VAL A 155 1.06 24.70 50.83
CA VAL A 155 2.34 24.13 51.25
C VAL A 155 2.60 22.86 50.44
N LYS A 156 3.69 22.86 49.66
CA LYS A 156 4.14 21.72 48.83
C LYS A 156 3.00 21.09 48.01
N ASP A 157 2.35 21.90 47.16
CA ASP A 157 1.24 21.51 46.27
C ASP A 157 -0.04 20.97 46.94
N LYS A 158 -0.16 21.09 48.26
CA LYS A 158 -1.37 20.72 49.01
C LYS A 158 -2.02 21.97 49.63
N ILE A 159 -3.35 22.03 49.55
CA ILE A 159 -4.13 23.07 50.22
C ILE A 159 -4.26 22.68 51.70
N GLN A 160 -3.62 23.43 52.58
CA GLN A 160 -3.84 23.33 54.03
C GLN A 160 -4.84 24.39 54.48
N LEU A 161 -5.87 23.95 55.19
CA LEU A 161 -6.87 24.83 55.83
C LEU A 161 -6.52 24.93 57.32
N VAL A 162 -6.09 26.11 57.76
CA VAL A 162 -5.69 26.36 59.16
C VAL A 162 -6.84 27.06 59.89
N LEU A 163 -7.28 26.49 61.01
CA LEU A 163 -8.32 27.06 61.87
C LEU A 163 -7.69 28.08 62.85
N VAL A 164 -8.22 29.30 62.88
CA VAL A 164 -7.73 30.40 63.73
C VAL A 164 -8.88 30.90 64.61
N LYS A 165 -8.74 30.82 65.93
CA LYS A 165 -9.69 31.41 66.89
C LYS A 165 -9.22 32.81 67.24
N ARG A 166 -10.08 33.83 67.14
CA ARG A 166 -9.82 35.13 67.77
C ARG A 166 -10.23 35.04 69.23
N THR A 167 -9.26 34.84 70.12
CA THR A 167 -9.40 35.13 71.55
C THR A 167 -9.10 36.62 71.75
N TYR A 168 -10.11 37.38 72.14
CA TYR A 168 -9.94 38.71 72.75
C TYR A 168 -9.84 38.54 74.26
#